data_AF-A0A944XPC0-F1
#
_entry.id   AF-A0A944XPC0-F1
#
_cell.length_a   1.000
_cell.length_b   1.000
_cell.length_c   1.000
_cell.angle_alpha   90.00
_cell.angle_beta   90.00
_cell.angle_gamma   90.00
#
_symmetry.space_group_name_H-M   'P 1'
#
loop_
_entity.id
_entity.type
_entity.pdbx_description
1 polymer ?
#
loop_
_entity_poly.entity_id
_entity_poly.type
_entity_poly.pdbx_seq_one_letter_code
_entity_poly.pdbx_strand_id
1 'polypeptide(L)' 'MGLPLKGIRVLVTRPEAQAKTLLERLVTLGAEVVALPVIEIVAIAPTSWLAVDLTEQDMLIFVSRNAVLSFMAG' A
#
# COMPACT_ATOMS: atom_id res chain seq x y z
N MET A 1 6.48 -20.57 -21.51
CA MET A 1 5.96 -19.23 -21.20
C MET A 1 7.11 -18.23 -21.30
N GLY A 2 6.92 -17.08 -21.93
CA GLY A 2 7.98 -16.07 -22.08
C GLY A 2 8.24 -15.28 -20.79
N LEU A 3 9.37 -14.57 -20.76
CA LEU A 3 9.71 -13.58 -19.74
C LEU A 3 9.40 -12.18 -20.30
N PRO A 4 8.16 -11.68 -20.16
CA PRO A 4 7.71 -10.48 -20.87
C PRO A 4 8.44 -9.20 -20.43
N LEU A 5 9.12 -9.22 -19.28
CA LEU A 5 9.88 -8.07 -18.77
C LEU A 5 11.40 -8.27 -18.85
N LYS A 6 11.88 -9.27 -19.59
CA LYS A 6 13.32 -9.52 -19.74
C LYS A 6 14.04 -8.28 -20.30
N GLY A 7 15.09 -7.85 -19.61
CA GLY A 7 15.89 -6.66 -19.98
C GLY A 7 15.30 -5.34 -19.51
N ILE A 8 14.16 -5.34 -18.82
CA ILE A 8 13.58 -4.16 -18.20
C ILE A 8 14.08 -4.06 -16.76
N ARG A 9 14.65 -2.90 -16.41
CA ARG A 9 15.01 -2.56 -15.03
C ARG A 9 13.95 -1.65 -14.41
N VAL A 10 13.41 -2.05 -13.25
CA VAL A 10 12.29 -1.38 -12.59
C VAL A 10 12.70 -0.90 -11.20
N LEU A 11 12.57 0.39 -10.93
CA LEU A 11 12.68 0.97 -9.60
C LEU A 11 11.31 1.00 -8.93
N VAL A 12 11.17 0.36 -7.78
CA VAL A 12 9.92 0.30 -7.01
C VAL A 12 10.05 1.16 -5.76
N THR A 13 9.24 2.22 -5.68
CA THR A 13 9.28 3.22 -4.60
C THR A 13 8.20 3.03 -3.53
N ARG A 14 7.45 1.93 -3.57
CA ARG A 14 6.34 1.67 -2.65
C ARG A 14 6.86 1.42 -1.22
N PRO A 15 6.01 1.68 -0.19
CA PRO A 15 6.31 1.28 1.18
C PRO A 15 6.70 -0.20 1.27
N GLU A 16 7.71 -0.50 2.07
CA GLU A 16 8.34 -1.83 2.13
C GLU A 16 7.31 -2.95 2.36
N ALA A 17 6.46 -2.81 3.38
CA ALA A 17 5.41 -3.77 3.73
C ALA A 17 4.39 -4.02 2.60
N GLN A 18 4.30 -3.12 1.61
CA GLN A 18 3.35 -3.20 0.50
C GLN A 18 4.01 -3.50 -0.85
N ALA A 19 5.34 -3.53 -0.90
CA ALA A 19 6.10 -3.75 -2.13
C ALA A 19 6.27 -5.23 -2.46
N LYS A 20 6.30 -6.12 -1.46
CA LYS A 20 6.69 -7.53 -1.60
C LYS A 20 6.03 -8.25 -2.79
N THR A 21 4.69 -8.28 -2.84
CA THR A 21 3.97 -8.98 -3.92
C THR A 21 4.25 -8.39 -5.31
N LEU A 22 4.47 -7.07 -5.40
CA LEU A 22 4.83 -6.42 -6.66
C LEU A 22 6.25 -6.80 -7.09
N LEU A 23 7.20 -6.76 -6.16
CA LEU A 23 8.60 -7.15 -6.41
C LEU A 23 8.69 -8.60 -6.91
N GLU A 24 8.05 -9.53 -6.20
CA GLU A 24 8.01 -10.95 -6.56
C GLU A 24 7.46 -11.15 -7.97
N ARG A 25 6.33 -10.51 -8.29
CA ARG A 25 5.71 -10.62 -9.60
C ARG A 25 6.57 -10.04 -10.72
N LEU A 26 7.25 -8.91 -10.49
CA LEU A 26 8.17 -8.32 -11.46
C LEU A 26 9.36 -9.25 -11.74
N VAL A 27 9.94 -9.85 -10.69
CA VAL A 27 11.03 -10.83 -10.82
C VAL A 27 10.57 -12.07 -11.58
N THR A 28 9.38 -12.62 -11.25
CA THR A 28 8.82 -13.78 -11.97
C THR A 28 8.60 -13.51 -13.46
N LEU A 29 8.30 -12.26 -13.83
CA LEU A 29 8.13 -11.85 -15.23
C LEU A 29 9.46 -11.53 -15.94
N GLY A 30 10.60 -11.60 -15.24
CA GLY A 30 11.95 -11.46 -15.79
C GLY A 30 12.56 -10.05 -15.69
N ALA A 31 11.97 -9.15 -14.89
CA ALA A 31 12.51 -7.81 -14.69
C ALA A 31 13.70 -7.83 -13.71
N GLU A 32 14.63 -6.89 -13.89
CA GLU A 32 15.63 -6.52 -12.88
C GLU A 32 15.02 -5.48 -11.94
N VAL A 33 14.84 -5.82 -10.67
CA VAL A 33 14.07 -4.97 -9.75
C VAL A 33 14.96 -4.34 -8.69
N VAL A 34 14.83 -3.04 -8.48
CA VAL A 34 15.45 -2.29 -7.38
C VAL A 34 14.35 -1.80 -6.47
N ALA A 35 14.34 -2.24 -5.21
CA ALA A 35 13.44 -1.71 -4.20
C ALA A 35 14.08 -0.47 -3.54
N LEU A 36 13.36 0.64 -3.51
CA LEU A 36 13.76 1.88 -2.86
C LEU A 36 12.54 2.53 -2.20
N PRO A 37 12.08 2.05 -1.03
CA PRO A 37 10.95 2.66 -0.33
C PRO A 37 11.23 4.14 -0.05
N VAL A 38 10.35 5.03 -0.52
CA VAL A 38 10.50 6.49 -0.32
C VAL A 38 9.46 7.08 0.62
N ILE A 39 8.51 6.27 1.08
CA ILE A 39 7.46 6.65 2.01
C ILE A 39 7.19 5.53 3.01
N GLU A 40 6.78 5.93 4.22
CA GLU A 40 6.26 5.07 5.27
C GLU A 40 4.79 5.42 5.52
N ILE A 41 3.99 4.40 5.86
CA ILE A 41 2.59 4.59 6.25
C ILE A 41 2.50 4.39 7.75
N VAL A 42 2.18 5.47 8.45
CA VAL A 42 2.00 5.46 9.91
C VAL A 42 0.56 5.85 10.20
N ALA A 43 -0.12 5.03 11.01
CA ALA A 43 -1.47 5.33 11.45
C ALA A 43 -1.46 6.51 12.44
N ILE A 44 -2.46 7.39 12.34
CA ILE A 44 -2.69 8.42 13.35
C ILE A 44 -3.45 7.77 14.50
N ALA A 45 -3.06 8.08 15.74
CA ALA A 45 -3.71 7.55 16.93
C ALA A 45 -5.21 7.87 16.93
N PRO A 46 -6.06 6.97 17.43
CA PRO A 46 -7.53 7.14 17.38
C PRO A 46 -7.99 8.35 18.18
N THR A 47 -7.26 8.67 19.25
CA THR A 47 -7.45 9.87 20.07
C THR A 47 -7.22 11.18 19.31
N SER A 48 -6.54 11.13 18.15
CA SER A 48 -6.31 12.27 17.28
C SER A 48 -7.26 12.31 16.09
N TRP A 49 -8.21 11.38 15.99
CA TRP A 49 -9.24 11.44 14.95
C TRP A 49 -10.24 12.56 15.24
N LEU A 50 -10.85 13.09 14.18
CA LEU A 50 -12.01 13.97 14.34
C LEU A 50 -13.12 13.20 15.04
N ALA A 51 -13.70 13.81 16.08
CA ALA A 51 -14.88 13.28 16.73
C ALA A 51 -16.07 13.39 15.76
N VAL A 52 -16.39 12.28 15.11
CA VAL A 52 -17.55 12.15 14.23
C VAL A 52 -18.46 11.09 14.83
N ASP A 53 -19.73 11.46 15.06
CA ASP A 53 -20.75 10.48 15.38
C ASP A 53 -21.13 9.73 14.10
N LEU A 54 -20.67 8.49 13.99
CA LEU A 54 -20.94 7.64 12.83
C LEU A 54 -22.43 7.27 12.71
N THR A 55 -23.21 7.39 13.79
CA THR A 55 -24.66 7.11 13.75
C THR A 55 -25.45 8.23 13.05
N GLU A 56 -24.86 9.41 12.93
CA GLU A 56 -25.43 10.56 12.21
C GLU A 56 -25.05 10.60 10.72
N GLN A 57 -24.25 9.63 10.24
CA GLN A 57 -23.76 9.60 8.85
C GLN A 57 -24.42 8.47 8.06
N ASP A 58 -25.01 8.81 6.92
CA ASP A 58 -25.59 7.80 6.00
C ASP A 58 -24.51 6.98 5.28
N MET A 59 -23.29 7.50 5.17
CA MET A 59 -22.22 6.88 4.40
C MET A 59 -20.83 7.21 4.96
N LEU A 60 -19.97 6.21 4.96
CA LEU A 60 -18.54 6.33 5.24
C LEU A 60 -17.73 5.87 4.02
N ILE A 61 -16.75 6.67 3.59
CA ILE A 61 -15.88 6.35 2.44
C ILE A 61 -14.45 6.17 2.91
N PHE A 62 -13.83 5.04 2.54
CA PHE A 62 -12.41 4.79 2.70
C PHE A 62 -11.69 4.92 1.36
N VAL A 63 -10.64 5.75 1.31
CA VAL A 63 -9.88 6.00 0.07
C VAL A 63 -8.69 5.05 -0.13
N SER A 64 -8.40 4.19 0.85
CA SER A 64 -7.32 3.21 0.75
C SER A 64 -7.52 2.03 1.70
N ARG A 65 -6.82 0.93 1.39
CA ARG A 65 -6.70 -0.22 2.31
C ARG A 65 -6.15 0.19 3.68
N ASN A 66 -5.22 1.13 3.73
CA ASN A 66 -4.61 1.57 4.99
C ASN A 66 -5.63 2.26 5.88
N ALA A 67 -6.51 3.10 5.29
CA ALA A 67 -7.56 3.79 6.04
C ALA A 67 -8.53 2.79 6.69
N VAL A 68 -8.91 1.72 5.96
CA VAL A 68 -9.73 0.64 6.52
C VAL A 68 -9.00 -0.07 7.66
N LEU A 69 -7.74 -0.45 7.47
CA LEU A 69 -6.97 -1.17 8.50
C LEU A 69 -6.76 -0.32 9.76
N SER A 70 -6.44 0.96 9.62
CA SER A 70 -6.31 1.88 10.75
C SER A 70 -7.63 2.06 11.47
N PHE A 71 -8.75 2.22 10.74
CA PHE A 71 -10.07 2.33 11.34
C PHE A 71 -10.49 1.08 12.12
N MET A 72 -10.20 -0.11 11.57
CA MET A 72 -10.54 -1.39 12.21
C MET A 72 -9.66 -1.72 13.42
N ALA A 73 -8.47 -1.13 13.52
CA ALA A 73 -7.53 -1.39 14.61
C ALA A 73 -7.98 -0.74 15.94
N GLY A 74 -8.95 0.17 15.91
CA GLY A 74 -9.35 1.00 17.03
C GLY A 74 -8.38 2.13 17.17
#